data_AF-A0A8J6BTG4-F1
#
_entry.id   AF-A0A8J6BTG4-F1
#
_cell.length_a   1.000
_cell.length_b   1.000
_cell.length_c   1.000
_cell.angle_alpha   90.00
_cell.angle_beta   90.00
_cell.angle_gamma   90.00
#
_symmetry.space_group_name_H-M   'P 1'
#
loop_
_entity.id
_entity.type
_entity.pdbx_description
1 polymer ?
#
loop_
_entity_poly.entity_id
_entity_poly.type
_entity_poly.pdbx_seq_one_letter_code
_entity_poly.pdbx_strand_id
1 'polypeptide(L)'
;DELARVLVTLFDSRHLLYQLLWNMFSKEVELADSMQTLFRGNSLASKIMTFCFKVYGATYLQKLLDPLLRIVITSSDWQHVSFEVDPTRLEQSESLEENQRNLLQMTEKFFHAIISSSSEFPPQLRSVCHCLYQ
;
A
#
# COMPACT_ATOMS: atom_id res chain seq x y z
N ASP A 1 -13.62 -3.56 -13.13
CA ASP A 1 -13.54 -2.60 -12.01
C ASP A 1 -14.90 -2.32 -11.42
N GLU A 2 -15.89 -2.00 -12.25
CA GLU A 2 -17.26 -1.76 -11.78
C GLU A 2 -17.89 -2.94 -11.03
N LEU A 3 -17.67 -4.17 -11.49
CA LEU A 3 -18.18 -5.36 -10.80
C LEU A 3 -17.62 -5.51 -9.38
N ALA A 4 -16.32 -5.26 -9.18
CA ALA A 4 -15.69 -5.31 -7.86
C ALA A 4 -16.32 -4.27 -6.91
N ARG A 5 -16.52 -3.05 -7.41
CA ARG A 5 -17.19 -1.97 -6.67
C ARG A 5 -18.59 -2.38 -6.26
N VAL A 6 -19.42 -2.84 -7.20
CA VAL A 6 -20.81 -3.23 -6.93
C VAL A 6 -20.88 -4.37 -5.92
N LEU A 7 -20.07 -5.42 -6.08
CA LEU A 7 -20.05 -6.56 -5.17
C LEU A 7 -19.65 -6.15 -3.76
N VAL A 8 -18.56 -5.40 -3.60
CA VAL A 8 -18.10 -4.97 -2.27
C VAL A 8 -19.14 -4.08 -1.60
N THR A 9 -19.65 -3.06 -2.30
CA THR A 9 -20.67 -2.15 -1.73
C THR A 9 -21.95 -2.91 -1.34
N LEU A 10 -22.42 -3.84 -2.18
CA LEU A 10 -23.65 -4.59 -1.91
C LEU A 10 -23.50 -5.56 -0.74
N PHE A 11 -22.41 -6.32 -0.68
CA PHE A 11 -22.19 -7.28 0.40
C PHE A 11 -21.88 -6.58 1.73
N ASP A 12 -21.13 -5.48 1.70
CA ASP A 12 -20.85 -4.68 2.90
C ASP A 12 -22.13 -4.07 3.49
N SER A 13 -23.02 -3.53 2.65
CA SER A 13 -24.32 -2.98 3.09
C SER A 13 -25.23 -4.00 3.80
N ARG A 14 -24.94 -5.29 3.64
CA ARG A 14 -25.68 -6.41 4.24
C ARG A 14 -24.89 -7.15 5.32
N HIS A 15 -23.73 -6.62 5.74
CA HIS A 15 -22.81 -7.28 6.68
C HIS A 15 -22.31 -8.66 6.21
N LEU A 16 -22.23 -8.87 4.89
CA LEU A 16 -21.78 -10.11 4.26
C LEU A 16 -20.41 -9.97 3.57
N LEU A 17 -19.66 -8.91 3.86
CA LEU A 17 -18.39 -8.62 3.20
C LEU A 17 -17.37 -9.75 3.41
N TYR A 18 -17.26 -10.28 4.62
CA TYR A 18 -16.33 -11.38 4.92
C TYR A 18 -16.60 -12.61 4.06
N GLN A 19 -17.87 -12.99 3.88
CA GLN A 19 -18.26 -14.13 3.05
C GLN A 19 -17.88 -13.90 1.58
N LEU A 20 -18.05 -12.68 1.06
CA LEU A 20 -17.59 -12.34 -0.30
C LEU A 20 -16.08 -12.52 -0.42
N LEU A 21 -15.31 -11.93 0.51
CA LEU A 21 -13.85 -11.99 0.50
C LEU A 21 -13.35 -13.42 0.59
N TRP A 22 -13.90 -14.22 1.52
CA TRP A 22 -13.56 -15.63 1.67
C TRP A 22 -13.74 -16.40 0.36
N ASN A 23 -14.93 -16.33 -0.26
CA ASN A 23 -15.20 -17.05 -1.50
C ASN A 23 -14.27 -16.61 -2.65
N MET A 24 -14.05 -15.31 -2.80
CA MET A 24 -13.22 -14.78 -3.88
C MET A 24 -11.74 -15.09 -3.69
N PHE A 25 -11.23 -14.98 -2.46
CA PHE A 25 -9.82 -15.26 -2.17
C PHE A 25 -9.53 -16.75 -2.19
N SER A 26 -10.38 -17.60 -1.62
CA SER A 26 -10.23 -19.05 -1.72
C SER A 26 -10.22 -19.52 -3.18
N LYS A 27 -11.08 -18.95 -4.04
CA LYS A 27 -11.09 -19.31 -5.46
C LYS A 27 -9.81 -18.89 -6.18
N GLU A 28 -9.28 -17.72 -5.86
CA GLU A 28 -8.01 -17.26 -6.44
C GLU A 28 -6.84 -18.17 -6.01
N VAL A 29 -6.82 -18.59 -4.73
CA VAL A 29 -5.79 -19.51 -4.20
C VAL A 29 -5.89 -20.89 -4.86
N GLU A 30 -7.10 -21.43 -5.04
CA GLU A 30 -7.33 -22.73 -5.69
C GLU A 30 -6.82 -22.76 -7.15
N LEU A 31 -6.93 -21.63 -7.86
CA LEU A 31 -6.57 -21.52 -9.27
C LEU A 31 -5.11 -21.10 -9.51
N ALA A 32 -4.37 -20.69 -8.47
CA ALA A 32 -3.02 -20.19 -8.62
C ALA A 32 -2.02 -21.34 -8.81
N ASP A 33 -1.18 -21.25 -9.84
CA ASP A 33 -0.12 -22.23 -10.11
C ASP A 33 0.95 -22.26 -9.00
N SER A 34 1.16 -21.11 -8.34
CA SER A 34 2.12 -20.96 -7.26
C SER A 34 1.83 -19.74 -6.39
N MET A 35 2.30 -19.77 -5.14
CA MET A 35 2.15 -18.67 -4.19
C MET A 35 2.74 -17.35 -4.72
N GLN A 36 3.77 -17.41 -5.54
CA GLN A 36 4.44 -16.23 -6.11
C GLN A 36 3.58 -15.49 -7.15
N THR A 37 2.53 -16.11 -7.68
CA THR A 37 1.64 -15.51 -8.68
C THR A 37 0.34 -14.96 -8.09
N LEU A 38 0.05 -15.32 -6.84
CA LEU A 38 -1.16 -14.97 -6.12
C LEU A 38 -1.38 -13.45 -6.05
N PHE A 39 -2.54 -12.97 -6.50
CA PHE A 39 -2.94 -11.56 -6.52
C PHE A 39 -1.96 -10.60 -7.23
N ARG A 40 -1.06 -11.11 -8.07
CA ARG A 40 -0.17 -10.27 -8.91
C ARG A 40 -0.78 -9.89 -10.26
N GLY A 41 -1.92 -10.48 -10.61
CA GLY A 41 -2.66 -10.22 -11.85
C GLY A 41 -3.83 -9.25 -11.69
N ASN A 42 -4.56 -9.03 -12.78
CA ASN A 42 -5.76 -8.17 -12.84
C ASN A 42 -7.07 -8.98 -12.73
N SER A 43 -7.08 -10.02 -11.89
CA SER A 43 -8.27 -10.84 -11.64
C SER A 43 -9.37 -10.06 -10.93
N LEU A 44 -10.57 -10.65 -10.85
CA LEU A 44 -11.66 -10.04 -10.09
C LEU A 44 -11.33 -10.00 -8.59
N ALA A 45 -10.66 -11.02 -8.06
CA ALA A 45 -10.30 -11.09 -6.65
C ALA A 45 -9.26 -10.01 -6.29
N SER A 46 -8.24 -9.80 -7.13
CA SER A 46 -7.28 -8.71 -6.91
C SER A 46 -7.95 -7.33 -7.00
N LYS A 47 -8.88 -7.13 -7.95
CA LYS A 47 -9.69 -5.90 -8.05
C LYS A 47 -10.57 -5.66 -6.83
N ILE A 48 -11.20 -6.70 -6.27
CA ILE A 48 -11.97 -6.63 -5.03
C ILE A 48 -11.07 -6.23 -3.86
N MET A 49 -9.91 -6.85 -3.72
CA MET A 49 -8.93 -6.53 -2.69
C MET A 49 -8.46 -5.07 -2.78
N THR A 50 -8.05 -4.62 -3.97
CA THR A 50 -7.65 -3.22 -4.20
C THR A 50 -8.78 -2.25 -3.89
N PHE A 51 -10.03 -2.59 -4.24
CA PHE A 51 -11.18 -1.74 -3.94
C PHE A 51 -11.42 -1.62 -2.43
N CYS A 52 -11.33 -2.73 -1.67
CA CYS A 52 -11.41 -2.71 -0.22
C CYS A 52 -10.31 -1.82 0.40
N PHE A 53 -9.05 -1.98 -0.03
CA PHE A 53 -7.94 -1.12 0.43
C PHE A 53 -8.19 0.35 0.13
N LYS A 54 -8.73 0.67 -1.04
CA LYS A 54 -9.05 2.05 -1.42
C LYS A 54 -10.15 2.62 -0.52
N VAL A 55 -11.28 1.94 -0.37
CA VAL A 55 -12.45 2.50 0.33
C VAL A 55 -12.23 2.60 1.84
N TYR A 56 -11.64 1.57 2.46
CA TYR A 56 -11.46 1.56 3.91
C TYR A 56 -10.10 2.13 4.35
N GLY A 57 -9.12 2.19 3.45
CA GLY A 57 -7.75 2.62 3.76
C GLY A 57 -7.40 4.05 3.36
N ALA A 58 -8.20 4.72 2.51
CA ALA A 58 -7.86 6.05 1.99
C ALA A 58 -7.55 7.06 3.11
N THR A 59 -8.45 7.17 4.10
CA THR A 59 -8.26 8.09 5.23
C THR A 59 -7.06 7.72 6.09
N TYR A 60 -6.81 6.42 6.28
CA TYR A 60 -5.66 5.92 7.04
C TYR A 60 -4.34 6.28 6.33
N LEU A 61 -4.23 5.95 5.04
CA LEU A 61 -3.04 6.26 4.25
C LEU A 61 -2.81 7.77 4.13
N GLN A 62 -3.87 8.56 3.94
CA GLN A 62 -3.75 10.01 3.88
C GLN A 62 -3.19 10.56 5.20
N LYS A 63 -3.77 10.18 6.35
CA LYS A 63 -3.30 10.65 7.66
C LYS A 63 -1.87 10.21 7.96
N LEU A 64 -1.47 9.03 7.50
CA LEU A 64 -0.14 8.49 7.69
C LEU A 64 0.92 9.19 6.81
N LEU A 65 0.62 9.35 5.51
CA LEU A 65 1.61 9.77 4.51
C LEU A 65 1.65 11.29 4.28
N ASP A 66 0.52 12.01 4.43
CA ASP A 66 0.47 13.46 4.24
C ASP A 66 1.50 14.23 5.10
N PRO A 67 1.65 13.99 6.43
CA PRO A 67 2.64 14.71 7.21
C PRO A 67 4.09 14.40 6.78
N LEU A 68 4.37 13.16 6.38
CA LEU A 68 5.70 12.77 5.89
C LEU A 68 6.02 13.48 4.58
N LEU A 69 5.10 13.44 3.62
CA LEU A 69 5.26 14.09 2.32
C LEU A 69 5.43 15.62 2.48
N ARG A 70 4.69 16.25 3.40
CA ARG A 70 4.88 17.67 3.72
C ARG A 70 6.28 17.95 4.24
N ILE A 71 6.82 17.13 5.13
CA ILE A 71 8.19 17.28 5.62
C ILE A 71 9.19 17.21 4.47
N VAL A 72 9.04 16.24 3.55
CA VAL A 72 9.94 16.11 2.39
C VAL A 72 9.86 17.31 1.46
N ILE A 73 8.66 17.80 1.18
CA ILE A 73 8.43 18.81 0.14
C ILE A 73 8.70 20.23 0.66
N THR A 74 8.39 20.50 1.93
CA THR A 74 8.33 21.88 2.46
C THR A 74 9.39 22.20 3.51
N SER A 75 10.04 21.20 4.12
CA SER A 75 11.10 21.49 5.09
C SER A 75 12.36 21.98 4.39
N SER A 76 12.98 23.01 4.96
CA SER A 76 14.28 23.51 4.52
C SER A 76 15.36 22.42 4.49
N ASP A 77 15.24 21.42 5.37
CA ASP A 77 16.20 20.31 5.47
C ASP A 77 16.22 19.42 4.21
N TRP A 78 15.15 19.45 3.40
CA TRP A 78 14.96 18.57 2.24
C TRP A 78 14.89 19.32 0.90
N GLN A 79 14.95 20.66 0.92
CA GLN A 79 14.67 21.51 -0.26
C GLN A 79 15.70 21.37 -1.40
N HIS A 80 16.92 20.93 -1.10
CA HIS A 80 18.00 20.71 -2.08
C HIS A 80 18.57 19.29 -2.03
N VAL A 81 17.81 18.34 -1.50
CA VAL A 81 18.24 16.95 -1.36
C VAL A 81 17.98 16.19 -2.65
N SER A 82 19.03 15.54 -3.17
CA SER A 82 18.93 14.58 -4.27
C SER A 82 18.85 13.15 -3.76
N PHE A 83 18.11 12.33 -4.50
CA PHE A 83 17.90 10.90 -4.24
C PHE A 83 18.34 10.04 -5.44
N GLU A 84 19.03 10.63 -6.42
CA GLU A 84 19.48 9.90 -7.62
C GLU A 84 20.66 8.99 -7.25
N VAL A 85 20.46 7.69 -7.42
CA VAL A 85 21.44 6.66 -7.03
C VAL A 85 21.95 5.87 -8.23
N ASP A 86 21.48 6.18 -9.44
CA ASP A 86 22.04 5.67 -10.68
C ASP A 86 23.27 6.51 -11.08
N PRO A 87 24.50 5.94 -11.06
CA PRO A 87 25.71 6.68 -11.39
C PRO A 87 25.71 7.25 -12.81
N THR A 88 24.93 6.67 -13.73
CA THR A 88 24.83 7.14 -15.12
C THR A 88 23.93 8.37 -15.28
N ARG A 89 23.14 8.69 -14.25
CA ARG A 89 22.18 9.82 -14.22
C ARG A 89 22.57 10.89 -13.20
N LEU A 90 23.67 10.69 -12.47
CA LEU A 90 24.17 11.57 -11.43
C LEU A 90 24.73 12.87 -12.03
N GLU A 91 24.38 14.02 -11.45
CA GLU A 91 24.97 15.29 -11.86
C GLU A 91 26.41 15.44 -11.34
N GLN A 92 27.25 16.22 -12.03
CA GLN A 92 28.67 16.38 -11.67
C GLN A 92 28.89 17.03 -10.30
N SER A 93 27.90 17.78 -9.80
CA SER A 93 27.93 18.43 -8.49
C SER A 93 27.43 17.54 -7.35
N GLU A 94 26.85 16.38 -7.65
CA GLU A 94 26.24 15.49 -6.66
C GLU A 94 27.22 14.40 -6.20
N SER A 95 27.02 13.92 -4.98
CA SER A 95 27.74 12.79 -4.42
C SER A 95 26.81 11.58 -4.35
N LEU A 96 27.21 10.48 -5.01
CA LEU A 96 26.44 9.23 -4.98
C LEU A 96 26.23 8.71 -3.55
N GLU A 97 27.27 8.77 -2.72
CA GLU A 97 27.22 8.30 -1.32
C GLU A 97 26.23 9.14 -0.50
N GLU A 98 26.21 10.46 -0.73
CA GLU A 98 25.26 11.35 -0.07
C GLU A 98 23.82 11.05 -0.51
N ASN A 99 23.57 10.90 -1.81
CA ASN A 99 22.24 10.57 -2.34
C ASN A 99 21.72 9.23 -1.82
N GLN A 100 22.59 8.21 -1.73
CA GLN A 100 22.25 6.92 -1.13
C GLN A 100 21.86 7.07 0.34
N ARG A 101 22.63 7.84 1.12
CA ARG A 101 22.31 8.11 2.53
C ARG A 101 20.99 8.86 2.66
N ASN A 102 20.73 9.85 1.81
CA ASN A 102 19.47 10.60 1.80
C ASN A 102 18.29 9.67 1.54
N LEU A 103 18.41 8.78 0.55
CA LEU A 103 17.38 7.80 0.20
C LEU A 103 17.11 6.82 1.36
N LEU A 104 18.16 6.32 2.01
CA LEU A 104 18.03 5.43 3.17
C LEU A 104 17.34 6.13 4.34
N GLN A 105 17.76 7.35 4.69
CA GLN A 105 17.15 8.13 5.77
C GLN A 105 15.67 8.39 5.50
N MET A 106 15.30 8.71 4.26
CA MET A 106 13.90 8.90 3.89
C MET A 106 13.12 7.60 4.00
N THR A 107 13.66 6.52 3.44
CA THR A 107 13.04 5.19 3.48
C THR A 107 12.80 4.73 4.91
N GLU A 108 13.76 4.94 5.80
CA GLU A 108 13.65 4.60 7.23
C GLU A 108 12.50 5.36 7.90
N LYS A 109 12.36 6.67 7.65
CA LYS A 109 11.24 7.47 8.18
C LYS A 109 9.88 6.95 7.73
N PHE A 110 9.72 6.68 6.43
CA PHE A 110 8.47 6.14 5.88
C PHE A 110 8.18 4.74 6.42
N PHE A 111 9.18 3.86 6.43
CA PHE A 111 9.03 2.51 6.93
C PHE A 111 8.67 2.48 8.42
N HIS A 112 9.37 3.26 9.24
CA HIS A 112 9.11 3.37 10.67
C HIS A 112 7.69 3.87 10.95
N ALA A 113 7.19 4.85 10.20
CA ALA A 113 5.82 5.32 10.33
C ALA A 113 4.80 4.20 10.02
N ILE A 114 5.01 3.43 8.95
CA ILE A 114 4.12 2.33 8.55
C ILE A 114 4.08 1.20 9.58
N ILE A 115 5.22 0.81 10.16
CA ILE A 115 5.25 -0.27 11.16
C ILE A 115 4.70 0.20 12.51
N SER A 116 4.81 1.50 12.81
CA SER A 116 4.33 2.09 14.08
C SER A 116 2.83 2.39 14.08
N SER A 117 2.20 2.51 12.91
CA SER A 117 0.78 2.83 12.76
C SER A 117 -0.16 1.64 12.99
N SER A 118 0.35 0.56 13.60
CA SER A 118 -0.40 -0.67 13.87
C SER A 118 -1.63 -0.46 14.75
N SER A 119 -1.70 0.59 15.57
CA SER A 119 -2.87 0.96 16.40
C SER A 119 -3.92 1.75 15.60
N GLU A 120 -3.52 2.44 14.55
CA GLU A 120 -4.36 3.29 13.71
C GLU A 120 -4.94 2.54 12.51
N PHE A 121 -4.47 1.32 12.25
CA PHE A 121 -4.88 0.52 11.11
C PHE A 121 -6.39 0.16 11.17
N PRO A 122 -7.19 0.46 10.12
CA PRO A 122 -8.65 0.32 10.15
C PRO A 122 -9.13 -1.12 10.41
N PRO A 123 -10.14 -1.34 11.27
CA PRO A 123 -10.67 -2.69 11.56
C PRO A 123 -11.15 -3.45 10.31
N GLN A 124 -11.76 -2.76 9.36
CA GLN A 124 -12.23 -3.35 8.10
C GLN A 124 -11.05 -3.89 7.29
N LEU A 125 -9.94 -3.15 7.22
CA LEU A 125 -8.72 -3.62 6.57
C LEU A 125 -8.05 -4.75 7.34
N ARG A 126 -8.10 -4.75 8.68
CA ARG A 126 -7.64 -5.90 9.47
C ARG A 126 -8.42 -7.16 9.10
N SER A 127 -9.73 -7.04 8.94
CA SER A 127 -10.57 -8.17 8.53
C SER A 127 -10.21 -8.66 7.13
N VAL A 128 -9.99 -7.76 6.17
CA VAL A 128 -9.53 -8.11 4.81
C VAL A 128 -8.18 -8.84 4.86
N CYS A 129 -7.18 -8.28 5.54
CA CYS A 129 -5.86 -8.89 5.65
C CYS A 129 -5.90 -10.23 6.41
N HIS A 130 -6.71 -10.33 7.47
CA HIS A 130 -6.90 -11.57 8.19
C HIS A 130 -7.55 -12.64 7.32
N CYS A 131 -8.60 -12.30 6.56
CA CYS A 131 -9.25 -13.21 5.62
C CYS A 131 -8.31 -13.68 4.51
N LEU A 132 -7.38 -12.83 4.07
CA LEU A 132 -6.36 -13.17 3.07
C LEU A 132 -5.26 -14.08 3.64
N TYR A 133 -4.99 -13.99 4.94
CA TYR A 133 -3.95 -14.76 5.62
C TYR A 133 -4.40 -16.18 5.99
N GLN A 134 -5.70 -16.38 6.23
CA GLN A 134 -6.30 -17.69 6.52
C GLN A 134 -6.38 -18.56 5.26
#